data_AF-A0A836KQQ1-F1
#
_entry.id   AF-A0A836KQQ1-F1
#
_cell.length_a   1.000
_cell.length_b   1.000
_cell.length_c   1.000
_cell.angle_alpha   90.00
_cell.angle_beta   90.00
_cell.angle_gamma   90.00
#
_symmetry.space_group_name_H-M   'P 1'
#
loop_
_entity.id
_entity.type
_entity.pdbx_description
1 polymer ?
#
loop_
_entity_poly.entity_id
_entity_poly.type
_entity_poly.pdbx_seq_one_letter_code
_entity_poly.pdbx_strand_id
1 'polypeptide(L)'
;MEFHLLPETDSFLQVLFRPAFAVPFSVTALLMLATNYFMEKTTVERSSAPAVLVTGYFGVNVFTFTLCIATMAFANNTQVTRAIALGQSPPMKLTVLCSLPWPLSVVCGTQGDRKLVPFLLYSLIFPGALVVLLLHLISLYVNGIENALSWRLPLQKYLAWTMLWRLAITAGVFTTNYLAAHNPTQSVLIPPTDSDRQPSATAMKQD
;
A
#
# COMPACT_ATOMS: atom_id res chain seq x y z
N MET A 1 -6.74 26.06 13.43
CA MET A 1 -5.92 24.97 13.97
C MET A 1 -4.48 25.40 13.83
N GLU A 2 -3.73 25.49 14.91
CA GLU A 2 -2.28 25.77 14.83
C GLU A 2 -1.57 24.51 14.36
N PHE A 3 -0.74 24.65 13.33
CA PHE A 3 0.12 23.59 12.83
C PHE A 3 1.28 23.41 13.82
N HIS A 4 1.44 22.22 14.37
CA HIS A 4 2.59 21.83 15.18
C HIS A 4 3.37 20.73 14.47
N LEU A 5 3.97 21.05 13.33
CA LEU A 5 4.79 20.09 12.60
C LEU A 5 6.04 19.73 13.42
N LEU A 6 6.22 18.43 13.65
CA LEU A 6 7.48 17.91 14.19
C LEU A 6 8.61 18.09 13.16
N PRO A 7 9.88 18.14 13.60
CA PRO A 7 11.01 18.21 12.68
C PRO A 7 11.05 16.97 11.77
N GLU A 8 11.48 17.18 10.52
CA GLU A 8 11.60 16.11 9.52
C GLU A 8 12.53 14.99 9.99
N THR A 9 12.15 13.74 9.71
CA THR A 9 12.96 12.55 10.00
C THR A 9 13.58 11.94 8.74
N ASP A 10 14.75 11.34 8.90
CA ASP A 10 15.44 10.53 7.90
C ASP A 10 15.27 9.02 8.12
N SER A 11 14.64 8.60 9.22
CA SER A 11 14.54 7.19 9.58
C SER A 11 13.20 6.56 9.17
N PHE A 12 13.24 5.71 8.13
CA PHE A 12 12.09 4.89 7.72
C PHE A 12 11.58 3.99 8.85
N LEU A 13 12.51 3.39 9.61
CA LEU A 13 12.15 2.49 10.70
C LEU A 13 11.38 3.23 11.79
N GLN A 14 11.79 4.45 12.12
CA GLN A 14 11.07 5.28 13.09
C GLN A 14 9.64 5.56 12.64
N VAL A 15 9.41 5.75 11.35
CA VAL A 15 8.08 6.00 10.76
C VAL A 15 7.24 4.71 10.78
N LEU A 16 7.81 3.59 10.33
CA LEU A 16 7.11 2.30 10.21
C LEU A 16 6.81 1.63 11.56
N PHE A 17 7.62 1.83 12.60
CA PHE A 17 7.34 1.27 13.93
C PHE A 17 6.33 2.08 14.74
N ARG A 18 5.78 3.18 14.19
CA ARG A 18 4.73 3.93 14.89
C ARG A 18 3.42 3.13 14.94
N PRO A 19 2.67 3.26 16.05
CA PRO A 19 1.33 2.65 16.16
C PRO A 19 0.40 3.06 15.01
N ALA A 20 0.54 4.27 14.48
CA ALA A 20 -0.24 4.79 13.36
C ALA A 20 -0.05 3.98 12.04
N PHE A 21 1.07 3.28 11.90
CA PHE A 21 1.27 2.30 10.83
C PHE A 21 0.92 0.89 11.30
N ALA A 22 1.54 0.46 12.39
CA ALA A 22 1.53 -0.92 12.83
C ALA A 22 0.12 -1.44 13.14
N VAL A 23 -0.73 -0.63 13.77
CA VAL A 23 -2.08 -1.05 14.16
C VAL A 23 -2.99 -1.20 12.93
N PRO A 24 -3.17 -0.18 12.05
CA PRO A 24 -4.00 -0.34 10.86
C PRO A 24 -3.51 -1.44 9.93
N PHE A 25 -2.19 -1.56 9.75
CA PHE A 25 -1.60 -2.65 8.96
C PHE A 25 -1.93 -4.01 9.56
N SER A 26 -1.67 -4.21 10.86
CA SER A 26 -1.88 -5.52 11.51
C SER A 26 -3.34 -5.95 11.49
N VAL A 27 -4.27 -5.04 11.79
CA VAL A 27 -5.71 -5.31 11.76
C VAL A 27 -6.17 -5.66 10.34
N THR A 28 -5.78 -4.86 9.35
CA THR A 28 -6.17 -5.09 7.95
C THR A 28 -5.58 -6.41 7.43
N ALA A 29 -4.29 -6.65 7.67
CA ALA A 29 -3.60 -7.87 7.25
C ALA A 29 -4.21 -9.11 7.90
N LEU A 30 -4.45 -9.08 9.21
CA LEU A 30 -5.04 -10.21 9.93
C LEU A 30 -6.44 -10.54 9.41
N LEU A 31 -7.31 -9.54 9.29
CA LEU A 31 -8.66 -9.73 8.77
C LEU A 31 -8.63 -10.28 7.35
N MET A 32 -7.82 -9.68 6.47
CA MET A 32 -7.67 -10.10 5.08
C MET A 32 -7.18 -11.55 4.97
N LEU A 33 -6.13 -11.90 5.70
CA LEU A 33 -5.54 -13.24 5.68
C LEU A 33 -6.52 -14.27 6.25
N ALA A 34 -7.16 -13.98 7.38
CA ALA A 34 -8.14 -14.90 7.98
C ALA A 34 -9.31 -15.16 7.02
N THR A 35 -9.93 -14.10 6.49
CA THR A 35 -11.06 -14.25 5.56
C THR A 35 -10.66 -15.02 4.31
N ASN A 36 -9.51 -14.71 3.71
CA ASN A 36 -9.06 -15.43 2.51
C ASN A 36 -8.68 -16.87 2.80
N TYR A 37 -8.06 -17.13 3.95
CA TYR A 37 -7.73 -18.49 4.36
C TYR A 37 -8.99 -19.35 4.45
N PHE A 38 -10.03 -18.87 5.15
CA PHE A 38 -11.27 -19.63 5.30
C PHE A 38 -12.00 -19.80 3.96
N MET A 39 -12.08 -18.75 3.13
CA MET A 39 -12.72 -18.84 1.81
C MET A 39 -11.99 -19.82 0.88
N GLU A 40 -10.66 -19.74 0.79
CA GLU A 40 -9.85 -20.62 -0.04
C GLU A 40 -9.92 -22.06 0.44
N LYS A 41 -9.75 -22.29 1.75
CA LYS A 41 -9.84 -23.62 2.35
C LYS A 41 -11.18 -24.26 2.05
N THR A 42 -12.28 -23.54 2.30
CA THR A 42 -13.64 -24.04 2.07
C THR A 42 -13.88 -24.33 0.59
N THR A 43 -13.40 -23.46 -0.30
CA THR A 43 -13.54 -23.64 -1.75
C THR A 43 -12.81 -24.89 -2.23
N VAL A 44 -11.58 -25.11 -1.78
CA VAL A 44 -10.78 -26.26 -2.19
C VAL A 44 -11.32 -27.56 -1.58
N GLU A 45 -11.72 -27.57 -0.31
CA GLU A 45 -12.28 -28.76 0.34
C GLU A 45 -13.63 -29.20 -0.26
N ARG A 46 -14.43 -28.24 -0.75
CA ARG A 46 -15.68 -28.54 -1.47
C ARG A 46 -15.47 -28.91 -2.94
N SER A 47 -14.28 -28.64 -3.47
CA SER A 47 -13.93 -28.97 -4.85
C SER A 47 -13.34 -30.38 -4.91
N SER A 48 -13.70 -31.14 -5.94
CA SER A 48 -13.00 -32.39 -6.28
C SER A 48 -11.68 -32.16 -7.03
N ALA A 49 -11.37 -30.90 -7.37
CA ALA A 49 -10.17 -30.53 -8.11
C ALA A 49 -8.95 -30.34 -7.19
N PRO A 50 -7.72 -30.65 -7.66
CA PRO A 50 -6.51 -30.41 -6.90
C PRO A 50 -6.26 -28.92 -6.66
N ALA A 51 -5.61 -28.57 -5.55
CA ALA A 51 -5.21 -27.19 -5.28
C ALA A 51 -4.06 -26.78 -6.20
N VAL A 52 -4.27 -25.74 -7.01
CA VAL A 52 -3.29 -25.23 -7.98
C VAL A 52 -3.00 -23.77 -7.67
N LEU A 53 -1.75 -23.45 -7.35
CA LEU A 53 -1.33 -22.10 -6.97
C LEU A 53 -1.18 -21.19 -8.19
N VAL A 54 -0.35 -21.62 -9.15
CA VAL A 54 -0.11 -20.89 -10.39
C VAL A 54 -0.98 -21.51 -11.47
N THR A 55 -1.95 -20.72 -11.96
CA THR A 55 -2.88 -21.05 -13.04
C THR A 55 -2.84 -19.93 -14.09
N GLY A 56 -3.46 -20.13 -15.26
CA GLY A 56 -3.59 -19.07 -16.27
C GLY A 56 -4.28 -17.78 -15.75
N TYR A 57 -5.11 -17.88 -14.71
CA TYR A 57 -5.79 -16.73 -14.10
C TYR A 57 -5.10 -16.18 -12.85
N PHE A 58 -3.94 -16.73 -12.47
CA PHE A 58 -3.22 -16.32 -11.26
C PHE A 58 -2.88 -14.83 -11.25
N GLY A 59 -2.45 -14.29 -12.41
CA GLY A 59 -2.19 -12.86 -12.56
C GLY A 59 -3.42 -12.00 -12.25
N VAL A 60 -4.61 -12.39 -12.75
CA VAL A 60 -5.86 -11.66 -12.50
C VAL A 60 -6.18 -11.63 -11.00
N ASN A 61 -6.01 -12.75 -10.30
CA ASN A 61 -6.21 -12.82 -8.85
C ASN A 61 -5.27 -11.88 -8.09
N VAL A 62 -3.97 -11.94 -8.41
CA VAL A 62 -2.95 -11.08 -7.79
C VAL A 62 -3.23 -9.59 -8.04
N PHE A 63 -3.52 -9.21 -9.28
CA PHE A 63 -3.78 -7.81 -9.62
C PHE A 63 -5.08 -7.29 -9.02
N THR A 64 -6.15 -8.10 -9.02
CA THR A 64 -7.42 -7.73 -8.38
C THR A 64 -7.25 -7.52 -6.88
N PHE A 65 -6.54 -8.44 -6.22
CA PHE A 65 -6.21 -8.30 -4.80
C PHE A 65 -5.38 -7.04 -4.53
N THR A 66 -4.33 -6.81 -5.33
CA THR A 66 -3.47 -5.62 -5.22
C THR A 66 -4.26 -4.33 -5.38
N LEU A 67 -5.16 -4.26 -6.36
CA LEU A 67 -6.01 -3.10 -6.61
C LEU A 67 -6.93 -2.81 -5.42
N CYS A 68 -7.53 -3.85 -4.84
CA CYS A 68 -8.38 -3.73 -3.66
C CYS A 68 -7.61 -3.14 -2.47
N ILE A 69 -6.46 -3.73 -2.14
CA ILE A 69 -5.61 -3.25 -1.05
C ILE A 69 -5.12 -1.81 -1.30
N ALA A 70 -4.70 -1.50 -2.52
CA ALA A 70 -4.23 -0.16 -2.87
C ALA A 70 -5.33 0.89 -2.69
N THR A 71 -6.55 0.57 -3.12
CA THR A 71 -7.70 1.47 -2.94
C THR A 71 -8.00 1.69 -1.45
N MET A 72 -8.00 0.63 -0.65
CA MET A 72 -8.22 0.72 0.81
C MET A 72 -7.12 1.54 1.51
N ALA A 73 -5.85 1.28 1.16
CA ALA A 73 -4.71 2.00 1.73
C ALA A 73 -4.77 3.49 1.37
N PHE A 74 -5.08 3.82 0.12
CA PHE A 74 -5.19 5.22 -0.33
C PHE A 74 -6.35 5.94 0.38
N ALA A 75 -7.48 5.28 0.60
CA ALA A 75 -8.62 5.87 1.32
C ALA A 75 -8.26 6.25 2.77
N ASN A 76 -7.38 5.47 3.43
CA ASN A 76 -6.90 5.75 4.78
C ASN A 76 -5.80 6.82 4.85
N ASN A 77 -5.32 7.34 3.71
CA ASN A 77 -4.23 8.31 3.67
C ASN A 77 -4.54 9.61 4.43
N THR A 78 -5.79 10.07 4.38
CA THR A 78 -6.24 11.31 5.06
C THR A 78 -6.03 11.26 6.58
N GLN A 79 -6.10 10.08 7.18
CA GLN A 79 -5.84 9.91 8.61
C GLN A 79 -4.37 10.09 8.95
N VAL A 80 -3.48 9.56 8.08
CA VAL A 80 -2.02 9.66 8.26
C VAL A 80 -1.57 11.11 8.11
N THR A 81 -2.01 11.79 7.04
CA THR A 81 -1.64 13.18 6.79
C THR A 81 -2.19 14.13 7.85
N ARG A 82 -3.40 13.87 8.37
CA ARG A 82 -3.95 14.58 9.51
C ARG A 82 -3.13 14.37 10.79
N ALA A 83 -2.68 13.14 11.07
CA ALA A 83 -1.84 12.86 12.23
C ALA A 83 -0.50 13.62 12.16
N ILE A 84 0.08 13.76 10.96
CA ILE A 84 1.28 14.58 10.73
C ILE A 84 0.98 16.06 10.96
N ALA A 85 -0.10 16.59 10.37
CA ALA A 85 -0.50 17.99 10.52
C ALA A 85 -0.77 18.39 11.99
N LEU A 86 -1.25 17.44 12.81
CA LEU A 86 -1.47 17.61 14.24
C LEU A 86 -0.21 17.38 15.11
N GLY A 87 0.95 17.13 14.51
CA GLY A 87 2.21 16.94 15.25
C GLY A 87 2.36 15.57 15.93
N GLN A 88 1.56 14.58 15.54
CA GLN A 88 1.63 13.22 16.11
C GLN A 88 2.68 12.34 15.40
N SER A 89 3.04 12.69 14.16
CA SER A 89 4.08 12.02 13.37
C SER A 89 4.92 13.05 12.60
N PRO A 90 6.24 12.90 12.51
CA PRO A 90 7.08 13.81 11.73
C PRO A 90 6.93 13.53 10.23
N PRO A 91 6.96 14.55 9.36
CA PRO A 91 7.17 14.35 7.93
C PRO A 91 8.55 13.71 7.66
N MET A 92 8.70 13.05 6.52
CA MET A 92 9.99 12.51 6.08
C MET A 92 10.74 13.51 5.20
N LYS A 93 12.07 13.52 5.27
CA LYS A 93 12.88 14.33 4.35
C LYS A 93 12.64 13.90 2.90
N LEU A 94 12.38 14.85 2.02
CA LEU A 94 12.15 14.56 0.59
C LEU A 94 13.35 13.85 -0.05
N THR A 95 14.58 14.25 0.31
CA THR A 95 15.81 13.61 -0.17
C THR A 95 15.90 12.12 0.15
N VAL A 96 15.34 11.72 1.29
CA VAL A 96 15.28 10.31 1.73
C VAL A 96 14.21 9.55 0.96
N LEU A 97 13.05 10.17 0.70
CA LEU A 97 12.02 9.54 -0.13
C LEU A 97 12.49 9.36 -1.58
N CYS A 98 13.26 10.31 -2.11
CA CYS A 98 13.85 10.25 -3.45
C CYS A 98 14.99 9.23 -3.57
N SER A 99 15.65 8.85 -2.47
CA SER A 99 16.74 7.87 -2.48
C SER A 99 16.26 6.41 -2.48
N LEU A 100 14.95 6.17 -2.35
CA LEU A 100 14.36 4.84 -2.41
C LEU A 100 14.61 4.16 -3.77
N PRO A 101 14.70 2.82 -3.82
CA PRO A 101 14.82 2.11 -5.08
C PRO A 101 13.58 2.33 -5.96
N TRP A 102 13.77 2.32 -7.27
CA TRP A 102 12.63 2.32 -8.20
C TRP A 102 11.76 1.07 -7.98
N PRO A 103 10.42 1.17 -7.98
CA PRO A 103 9.60 2.35 -8.29
C PRO A 103 9.21 3.21 -7.07
N LEU A 104 9.68 2.88 -5.86
CA LEU A 104 9.29 3.56 -4.62
C LEU A 104 9.70 5.03 -4.60
N SER A 105 10.88 5.39 -5.12
CA SER A 105 11.30 6.80 -5.20
C SER A 105 10.35 7.66 -6.00
N VAL A 106 9.74 7.12 -7.07
CA VAL A 106 8.79 7.88 -7.87
C VAL A 106 7.49 8.09 -7.12
N VAL A 107 6.97 7.04 -6.46
CA VAL A 107 5.69 7.15 -5.72
C VAL A 107 5.83 8.02 -4.48
N CYS A 108 6.91 7.84 -3.73
CA CYS A 108 7.12 8.48 -2.45
C CYS A 108 7.73 9.88 -2.58
N GLY A 109 8.61 10.09 -3.56
CA GLY A 109 9.38 11.33 -3.75
C GLY A 109 8.79 12.32 -4.73
N THR A 110 7.68 12.02 -5.42
CA THR A 110 7.01 13.00 -6.29
C THR A 110 6.50 14.18 -5.47
N GLN A 111 6.80 15.40 -5.92
CA GLN A 111 6.37 16.61 -5.24
C GLN A 111 4.88 16.88 -5.41
N GLY A 112 4.27 17.45 -4.37
CA GLY A 112 2.87 17.85 -4.35
C GLY A 112 1.92 16.72 -3.95
N ASP A 113 0.64 16.93 -4.27
CA ASP A 113 -0.41 16.04 -3.82
C ASP A 113 -0.41 14.72 -4.58
N ARG A 114 -0.55 13.64 -3.80
CA ARG A 114 -0.63 12.29 -4.33
C ARG A 114 -1.93 12.11 -5.10
N LYS A 115 -1.80 11.58 -6.31
CA LYS A 115 -2.94 11.22 -7.17
C LYS A 115 -3.24 9.73 -7.03
N LEU A 116 -4.54 9.39 -6.98
CA LEU A 116 -5.02 8.01 -6.88
C LEU A 116 -4.52 7.15 -8.04
N VAL A 117 -4.74 7.60 -9.28
CA VAL A 117 -4.45 6.79 -10.48
C VAL A 117 -2.98 6.37 -10.57
N PRO A 118 -1.98 7.29 -10.45
CA PRO A 118 -0.58 6.89 -10.41
C PRO A 118 -0.28 5.90 -9.28
N PHE A 119 -0.80 6.14 -8.08
CA PHE A 119 -0.57 5.25 -6.94
C PHE A 119 -1.10 3.82 -7.19
N LEU A 120 -2.29 3.70 -7.78
CA LEU A 120 -2.86 2.39 -8.14
C LEU A 120 -2.00 1.69 -9.21
N LEU A 121 -1.59 2.40 -10.27
CA LEU A 121 -0.74 1.85 -11.32
C LEU A 121 0.61 1.37 -10.77
N TYR A 122 1.24 2.18 -9.92
CA TYR A 122 2.49 1.77 -9.27
C TYR A 122 2.29 0.59 -8.34
N SER A 123 1.19 0.53 -7.58
CA SER A 123 0.88 -0.63 -6.72
C SER A 123 0.73 -1.91 -7.53
N LEU A 124 0.13 -1.84 -8.73
CA LEU A 124 0.02 -2.98 -9.64
C LEU A 124 1.38 -3.43 -10.18
N ILE A 125 2.24 -2.49 -10.58
CA ILE A 125 3.62 -2.78 -11.02
C ILE A 125 4.44 -3.35 -9.86
N PHE A 126 4.32 -2.77 -8.68
CA PHE A 126 4.97 -3.19 -7.44
C PHE A 126 4.05 -2.91 -6.25
N PRO A 127 3.62 -3.94 -5.48
CA PRO A 127 4.17 -5.31 -5.43
C PRO A 127 3.52 -6.34 -6.36
N GLY A 128 2.42 -6.00 -7.07
CA GLY A 128 1.62 -6.98 -7.82
C GLY A 128 2.41 -7.79 -8.85
N ALA A 129 3.02 -7.13 -9.83
CA ALA A 129 3.76 -7.82 -10.91
C ALA A 129 4.98 -8.58 -10.37
N LEU A 130 5.62 -8.09 -9.31
CA LEU A 130 6.74 -8.78 -8.65
C LEU A 130 6.30 -10.14 -8.08
N VAL A 131 5.16 -10.19 -7.39
CA VAL A 131 4.61 -11.45 -6.87
C VAL A 131 4.28 -12.43 -7.99
N VAL A 132 3.64 -11.94 -9.07
CA VAL A 132 3.34 -12.76 -10.24
C VAL A 132 4.63 -13.34 -10.81
N LEU A 133 5.62 -12.50 -11.08
CA LEU A 133 6.91 -12.92 -11.65
C LEU A 133 7.60 -13.95 -10.76
N LEU A 134 7.74 -13.68 -9.46
CA LEU A 134 8.43 -14.56 -8.52
C LEU A 134 7.76 -15.93 -8.43
N LEU A 135 6.43 -15.99 -8.31
CA LEU A 135 5.74 -17.27 -8.20
C LEU A 135 5.75 -18.07 -9.50
N HIS A 136 5.76 -17.41 -10.66
CA HIS A 136 5.99 -18.10 -11.94
C HIS A 136 7.42 -18.62 -12.07
N LEU A 137 8.43 -17.85 -11.65
CA LEU A 137 9.82 -18.30 -11.64
C LEU A 137 10.03 -19.49 -10.70
N ILE A 138 9.44 -19.45 -9.50
CA ILE A 138 9.48 -20.57 -8.55
C ILE A 138 8.74 -21.79 -9.14
N SER A 139 7.57 -21.59 -9.74
CA SER A 139 6.83 -22.66 -10.41
C SER A 139 7.64 -23.30 -11.53
N LEU A 140 8.31 -22.50 -12.36
CA LEU A 140 9.16 -22.97 -13.45
C LEU A 140 10.38 -23.75 -12.92
N TYR A 141 10.99 -23.28 -11.83
CA TYR A 141 12.10 -23.99 -11.18
C TYR A 141 11.67 -25.33 -10.58
N VAL A 142 10.52 -25.38 -9.91
CA VAL A 142 10.05 -26.58 -9.20
C VAL A 142 9.41 -27.62 -10.14
N ASN A 143 8.64 -27.18 -11.15
CA ASN A 143 7.85 -28.07 -12.00
C ASN A 143 8.42 -28.24 -13.43
N GLY A 144 9.46 -27.46 -13.79
CA GLY A 144 9.97 -27.40 -15.16
C GLY A 144 9.09 -26.56 -16.10
N ILE A 145 9.56 -26.40 -17.34
CA ILE A 145 8.91 -25.55 -18.36
C ILE A 145 7.51 -26.08 -18.73
N GLU A 146 7.36 -27.39 -18.83
CA GLU A 146 6.12 -28.05 -19.29
C GLU A 146 4.93 -27.83 -18.33
N ASN A 147 5.20 -27.62 -17.04
CA ASN A 147 4.19 -27.45 -15.99
C ASN A 147 4.27 -26.09 -15.28
N ALA A 148 4.94 -25.10 -15.88
CA ALA A 148 5.17 -23.80 -15.27
C ALA A 148 3.85 -23.06 -14.91
N LEU A 149 2.75 -23.35 -15.62
CA LEU A 149 1.41 -22.78 -15.42
C LEU A 149 0.46 -23.67 -14.62
N SER A 150 0.95 -24.74 -13.99
CA SER A 150 0.14 -25.66 -13.18
C SER A 150 0.90 -26.15 -11.97
N TRP A 151 1.15 -25.26 -11.01
CA TRP A 151 1.83 -25.66 -9.78
C TRP A 151 0.84 -26.26 -8.77
N ARG A 152 0.74 -27.59 -8.80
CA ARG A 152 -0.10 -28.36 -7.87
C ARG A 152 0.57 -28.53 -6.52
N LEU A 153 -0.17 -28.32 -5.45
CA LEU A 153 0.35 -28.40 -4.08
C LEU A 153 -0.64 -29.11 -3.16
N PRO A 154 -0.16 -29.80 -2.11
CA PRO A 154 -1.00 -30.20 -0.99
C PRO A 154 -1.71 -28.98 -0.38
N LEU A 155 -2.96 -29.15 0.07
CA LEU A 155 -3.81 -28.06 0.56
C LEU A 155 -3.10 -27.14 1.56
N GLN A 156 -2.38 -27.70 2.53
CA GLN A 156 -1.65 -26.91 3.53
C GLN A 156 -0.57 -26.02 2.91
N LYS A 157 0.20 -26.54 1.95
CA LYS A 157 1.23 -25.76 1.25
C LYS A 157 0.61 -24.70 0.34
N TYR A 158 -0.47 -25.06 -0.36
CA TYR A 158 -1.25 -24.12 -1.17
C TYR A 158 -1.71 -22.93 -0.32
N LEU A 159 -2.38 -23.19 0.81
CA LEU A 159 -2.87 -22.13 1.69
C LEU A 159 -1.73 -21.26 2.24
N ALA A 160 -0.61 -21.86 2.65
CA ALA A 160 0.55 -21.12 3.15
C ALA A 160 1.12 -20.16 2.09
N TRP A 161 1.39 -20.65 0.88
CA TRP A 161 1.87 -19.80 -0.23
C TRP A 161 0.87 -18.71 -0.58
N THR A 162 -0.41 -19.07 -0.58
CA THR A 162 -1.52 -18.19 -0.92
C THR A 162 -1.70 -17.05 0.10
N MET A 163 -1.45 -17.33 1.39
CA MET A 163 -1.40 -16.29 2.43
C MET A 163 -0.12 -15.46 2.35
N LEU A 164 1.03 -16.09 2.07
CA LEU A 164 2.32 -15.43 2.02
C LEU A 164 2.36 -14.32 0.96
N TRP A 165 1.90 -14.60 -0.26
CA TRP A 165 1.93 -13.60 -1.32
C TRP A 165 0.95 -12.45 -1.07
N ARG A 166 -0.22 -12.74 -0.46
CA ARG A 166 -1.19 -11.71 -0.05
C ARG A 166 -0.63 -10.81 1.05
N LEU A 167 0.10 -11.39 2.01
CA LEU A 167 0.82 -10.63 3.03
C LEU A 167 1.90 -9.75 2.42
N ALA A 168 2.70 -10.28 1.47
CA ALA A 168 3.72 -9.51 0.77
C ALA A 168 3.13 -8.30 0.02
N ILE A 169 2.01 -8.49 -0.67
CA ILE A 169 1.29 -7.38 -1.34
C ILE A 169 0.77 -6.38 -0.31
N THR A 170 0.14 -6.87 0.76
CA THR A 170 -0.42 -5.99 1.80
C THR A 170 0.67 -5.14 2.43
N ALA A 171 1.80 -5.75 2.81
CA ALA A 171 2.95 -5.05 3.36
C ALA A 171 3.51 -4.03 2.37
N GLY A 172 3.78 -4.44 1.12
CA GLY A 172 4.32 -3.53 0.10
C GLY A 172 3.43 -2.32 -0.16
N VAL A 173 2.12 -2.53 -0.33
CA VAL A 173 1.17 -1.45 -0.59
C VAL A 173 1.01 -0.55 0.63
N PHE A 174 0.86 -1.09 1.84
CA PHE A 174 0.73 -0.29 3.06
C PHE A 174 1.99 0.53 3.32
N THR A 175 3.17 -0.08 3.24
CA THR A 175 4.44 0.62 3.44
C THR A 175 4.61 1.74 2.42
N THR A 176 4.40 1.46 1.13
CA THR A 176 4.52 2.47 0.07
C THR A 176 3.53 3.61 0.29
N ASN A 177 2.27 3.29 0.60
CA ASN A 177 1.25 4.28 0.88
C ASN A 177 1.61 5.15 2.09
N TYR A 178 2.11 4.54 3.16
CA TYR A 178 2.42 5.23 4.40
C TYR A 178 3.65 6.12 4.25
N LEU A 179 4.71 5.66 3.57
CA LEU A 179 5.88 6.48 3.27
C LEU A 179 5.53 7.66 2.36
N ALA A 180 4.74 7.42 1.32
CA ALA A 180 4.29 8.48 0.44
C ALA A 180 3.38 9.50 1.16
N ALA A 181 2.63 9.08 2.18
CA ALA A 181 1.86 9.98 3.05
C ALA A 181 2.73 10.93 3.86
N HIS A 182 3.98 10.54 4.14
CA HIS A 182 4.95 11.34 4.89
C HIS A 182 5.74 12.32 4.00
N ASN A 183 5.38 12.46 2.72
CA ASN A 183 6.01 13.43 1.84
C ASN A 183 5.69 14.86 2.31
N PRO A 184 6.71 15.70 2.59
CA PRO A 184 6.54 17.02 3.20
C PRO A 184 5.94 18.05 2.25
N THR A 185 5.93 17.75 0.94
CA THR A 185 5.46 18.67 -0.11
C THR A 185 3.95 18.60 -0.37
N GLN A 186 3.22 17.77 0.39
CA GLN A 186 1.76 17.70 0.30
C GLN A 186 1.12 18.99 0.79
N SER A 187 0.11 19.48 0.07
CA SER A 187 -0.53 20.77 0.35
C SER A 187 -1.07 20.86 1.78
N VAL A 188 -1.59 19.75 2.32
CA VAL A 188 -2.11 19.65 3.68
C VAL A 188 -1.06 19.87 4.77
N LEU A 189 0.24 19.74 4.45
CA LEU A 189 1.34 19.93 5.39
C LEU A 189 2.02 21.29 5.24
N ILE A 190 1.66 22.07 4.21
CA ILE A 190 2.21 23.40 3.99
C ILE A 190 1.37 24.40 4.78
N PRO A 191 1.96 25.19 5.70
CA PRO A 191 1.23 26.22 6.41
C PRO A 191 0.59 27.20 5.42
N PRO A 192 -0.69 27.58 5.61
CA PRO A 192 -1.29 28.62 4.78
C PRO A 192 -0.47 29.90 4.94
N THR A 193 -0.05 30.47 3.82
CA THR A 193 0.68 31.75 3.82
C THR A 193 -0.30 32.82 4.28
N ASP A 194 0.13 33.80 5.09
CA ASP A 194 -0.75 34.86 5.63
C ASP A 194 -1.53 35.65 4.56
N SER A 195 -1.15 35.53 3.28
CA SER A 195 -1.89 36.04 2.12
C SER A 195 -3.28 35.42 1.92
N ASP A 196 -3.54 34.21 2.44
CA ASP A 196 -4.86 33.56 2.37
C ASP A 196 -5.79 33.97 3.53
N ARG A 197 -5.30 34.78 4.47
CA ARG A 197 -6.07 35.36 5.58
C ARG A 197 -6.43 36.83 5.33
N GLN A 198 -6.75 37.23 4.10
CA GLN A 198 -7.55 38.44 3.94
C GLN A 198 -9.01 38.10 4.26
N PRO A 199 -9.58 38.57 5.39
CA PRO A 199 -11.02 38.61 5.50
C PRO A 199 -11.50 39.52 4.38
N SER A 200 -12.40 39.01 3.54
CA SER A 200 -13.20 39.83 2.64
C SER A 200 -14.10 40.74 3.47
N ALA A 201 -13.50 41.79 4.02
CA ALA A 201 -14.22 42.88 4.64
C ALA A 201 -14.67 43.85 3.55
N THR A 202 -15.94 44.23 3.64
CA THR A 202 -16.58 45.40 3.02
C THR A 202 -17.02 45.30 1.56
N ALA A 203 -18.29 44.89 1.38
CA ALA A 203 -19.27 45.74 0.69
C ALA A 203 -20.68 45.39 1.19
N MET A 204 -20.94 45.80 2.43
CA MET A 204 -22.29 45.99 2.95
C MET A 204 -22.91 47.11 2.09
N LYS A 205 -23.81 46.77 1.16
CA LYS A 205 -24.72 47.75 0.56
C LYS A 205 -25.96 47.82 1.44
N GLN A 206 -25.98 48.81 2.32
CA GLN A 206 -27.21 49.52 2.64
C GLN A 206 -27.48 50.45 1.45
N ASP A 207 -28.61 50.23 0.79
CA ASP A 207 -29.65 51.22 0.50
C ASP A 207 -30.82 50.52 -0.19
#